data_AF-A0A7X7LBB3-F1
#
_entry.id   AF-A0A7X7LBB3-F1
#
_cell.length_a   1.000
_cell.length_b   1.000
_cell.length_c   1.000
_cell.angle_alpha   90.00
_cell.angle_beta   90.00
_cell.angle_gamma   90.00
#
_symmetry.space_group_name_H-M   'P 1'
#
loop_
_entity.id
_entity.type
_entity.pdbx_description
1 polymer ?
#
loop_
_entity_poly.entity_id
_entity_poly.type
_entity_poly.pdbx_seq_one_letter_code
_entity_poly.pdbx_strand_id
1 'polypeptide(L)'
;MLETITELSNRYGSDPSFVIAGGGNTSCKDRKTMWIKPSGTSLATITPSQFLPMSRQKLDGMFLAKYPAEAHAREQIVKQLTQDAVMPGHAGRPSVEAPMHNSFEQRYVVHTHPALVNGMTCAKNGEAV
;
A
#
# COMPACT_ATOMS: atom_id res chain seq x y z
N MET A 1 -5.19 9.09 14.23
CA MET A 1 -4.49 8.11 13.37
C MET A 1 -4.54 8.54 11.91
N LEU A 2 -5.73 8.80 11.34
CA LEU A 2 -5.86 9.29 9.97
C LEU A 2 -5.14 10.63 9.75
N GLU A 3 -5.28 11.60 10.65
CA GLU A 3 -4.51 12.86 10.58
C GLU A 3 -2.99 12.62 10.51
N THR A 4 -2.46 11.78 11.40
CA THR A 4 -1.03 11.46 11.44
C THR A 4 -0.54 10.82 10.13
N ILE A 5 -1.27 9.86 9.57
CA ILE A 5 -0.87 9.24 8.30
C ILE A 5 -1.05 10.20 7.13
N THR A 6 -2.03 11.12 7.19
CA THR A 6 -2.17 12.23 6.22
C THR A 6 -0.95 13.14 6.26
N GLU A 7 -0.53 13.60 7.44
CA GLU A 7 0.66 14.45 7.58
C GLU A 7 1.92 13.77 7.03
N LEU A 8 2.11 12.48 7.36
CA LEU A 8 3.23 11.69 6.82
C LEU A 8 3.11 11.53 5.29
N SER A 9 1.92 11.26 4.77
CA SER A 9 1.67 11.13 3.33
C SER A 9 2.00 12.43 2.61
N ASN A 10 1.52 13.57 3.11
CA ASN A 10 1.76 14.86 2.50
C ASN A 10 3.24 15.27 2.58
N ARG A 11 3.90 14.99 3.71
CA ARG A 11 5.34 15.24 3.89
C ARG A 11 6.17 14.51 2.84
N TYR A 12 6.04 13.18 2.75
CA TYR A 12 6.84 12.40 1.80
C TYR A 12 6.34 12.55 0.36
N GLY A 13 5.04 12.76 0.17
CA GLY A 13 4.40 12.93 -1.13
C GLY A 13 4.76 14.23 -1.83
N SER A 14 5.10 15.28 -1.07
CA SER A 14 5.46 16.60 -1.63
C SER A 14 6.94 16.71 -2.01
N ASP A 15 7.75 15.71 -1.68
CA ASP A 15 9.18 15.71 -1.94
C ASP A 15 9.53 14.68 -3.04
N PRO A 16 9.95 15.13 -4.23
CA PRO A 16 10.25 14.25 -5.36
C PRO A 16 11.46 13.32 -5.11
N SER A 17 12.26 13.57 -4.06
CA SER A 17 13.34 12.66 -3.67
C SER A 17 12.82 11.35 -3.06
N PHE A 18 11.59 11.34 -2.52
CA PHE A 18 10.97 10.16 -1.91
C PHE A 18 9.98 9.46 -2.83
N VAL A 19 9.21 10.19 -3.62
CA VAL A 19 8.25 9.61 -4.57
C VAL A 19 8.31 10.32 -5.90
N ILE A 20 8.33 9.55 -6.98
CA ILE A 20 8.26 10.08 -8.33
C ILE A 20 6.85 9.79 -8.86
N ALA A 21 6.23 10.79 -9.48
CA ALA A 21 4.86 10.74 -9.99
C ALA A 21 3.84 10.37 -8.89
N GLY A 22 2.74 9.70 -9.26
CA GLY A 22 1.71 9.22 -8.31
C GLY A 22 2.11 7.96 -7.50
N GLY A 23 3.41 7.63 -7.50
CA GLY A 23 3.99 6.47 -6.82
C GLY A 23 3.98 6.58 -5.30
N GLY A 24 4.53 5.56 -4.64
CA GLY A 24 4.47 5.40 -3.19
C GLY A 24 3.05 5.18 -2.63
N ASN A 25 3.02 4.73 -1.39
CA ASN A 25 1.79 4.32 -0.73
C ASN A 25 1.91 4.42 0.79
N THR A 26 0.81 4.69 1.46
CA THR A 26 0.78 4.87 2.92
C THR A 26 -0.41 4.16 3.51
N SER A 27 -0.22 3.62 4.72
CA SER A 27 -1.32 3.02 5.46
C SER A 27 -1.19 3.26 6.95
N CYS A 28 -2.32 3.33 7.65
CA CYS A 28 -2.37 3.16 9.08
C CYS A 28 -3.32 2.04 9.49
N LYS A 29 -3.09 1.41 10.64
CA LYS A 29 -3.78 0.19 11.06
C LYS A 29 -4.20 0.22 12.52
N ASP A 30 -5.38 -0.33 12.79
CA ASP A 30 -5.71 -0.86 14.11
C ASP A 30 -5.75 -2.39 14.08
N ARG A 31 -6.33 -3.03 15.09
CA ARG A 31 -6.41 -4.49 15.18
C ARG A 31 -7.20 -5.14 14.03
N LYS A 32 -8.23 -4.48 13.50
CA LYS A 32 -9.19 -5.06 12.56
C LYS A 32 -9.16 -4.41 11.18
N THR A 33 -8.78 -3.15 11.12
CA THR A 33 -8.90 -2.31 9.93
C THR A 33 -7.55 -1.71 9.56
N MET A 34 -7.25 -1.72 8.27
CA MET A 34 -6.18 -0.95 7.67
C MET A 34 -6.80 0.13 6.77
N TRP A 35 -6.38 1.36 6.94
CA TRP A 35 -6.71 2.48 6.06
C TRP A 35 -5.52 2.73 5.16
N ILE A 36 -5.72 2.64 3.85
CA ILE A 36 -4.64 2.74 2.86
C ILE A 36 -4.95 3.80 1.82
N LYS A 37 -3.92 4.47 1.29
CA LYS A 37 -4.07 5.34 0.12
C LYS A 37 -4.62 4.51 -1.05
N PRO A 38 -5.79 4.87 -1.62
CA PRO A 38 -6.30 4.16 -2.78
C PRO A 38 -5.50 4.52 -4.05
N SER A 39 -5.62 3.68 -5.07
CA SER A 39 -5.07 3.98 -6.38
C SER A 39 -5.68 5.27 -6.96
N GLY A 40 -4.86 6.09 -7.62
CA GLY A 40 -5.32 7.33 -8.27
C GLY A 40 -5.36 8.55 -7.36
N THR A 41 -5.02 8.43 -6.08
CA THR A 41 -4.89 9.55 -5.16
C THR A 41 -3.41 9.91 -4.96
N SER A 42 -3.08 11.21 -5.00
CA SER A 42 -1.73 11.69 -4.73
C SER A 42 -1.42 11.62 -3.23
N LEU A 43 -0.21 11.20 -2.86
CA LEU A 43 0.25 11.26 -1.47
C LEU A 43 0.36 12.70 -0.97
N ALA A 44 0.77 13.63 -1.83
CA ALA A 44 1.01 15.03 -1.46
C ALA A 44 -0.26 15.77 -1.00
N THR A 45 -1.42 15.31 -1.45
CA THR A 45 -2.71 16.01 -1.28
C THR A 45 -3.80 15.13 -0.69
N ILE A 46 -3.44 13.95 -0.16
CA ILE A 46 -4.46 13.05 0.39
C ILE A 46 -5.04 13.65 1.67
N THR A 47 -6.36 13.58 1.81
CA THR A 47 -7.06 13.99 3.03
C THR A 47 -7.48 12.77 3.86
N PRO A 48 -7.76 12.95 5.17
CA PRO A 48 -8.16 11.84 6.05
C PRO A 48 -9.34 11.01 5.52
N SER A 49 -10.31 11.64 4.86
CA SER A 49 -11.50 10.98 4.33
C SER A 49 -11.25 10.18 3.05
N GLN A 50 -10.10 10.36 2.40
CA GLN A 50 -9.75 9.65 1.16
C GLN A 50 -9.05 8.31 1.41
N PHE A 51 -8.64 7.99 2.64
CA PHE A 51 -8.08 6.68 2.94
C PHE A 51 -9.16 5.59 2.86
N LEU A 52 -8.86 4.54 2.13
CA LEU A 52 -9.79 3.42 1.93
C LEU A 52 -9.65 2.41 3.08
N PRO A 53 -10.71 2.14 3.87
CA PRO A 53 -10.67 1.15 4.92
C PRO A 53 -10.79 -0.27 4.36
N MET A 54 -9.96 -1.17 4.88
CA MET A 54 -9.86 -2.57 4.48
C MET A 54 -9.83 -3.50 5.70
N SER A 55 -10.44 -4.68 5.56
CA SER A 55 -10.45 -5.74 6.56
C SER A 55 -9.09 -6.42 6.63
N ARG A 56 -8.42 -6.35 7.79
CA ARG A 56 -7.16 -7.04 8.02
C ARG A 56 -7.31 -8.55 8.00
N GLN A 57 -8.40 -9.08 8.55
CA GLN A 57 -8.68 -10.52 8.52
C GLN A 57 -8.75 -11.08 7.09
N LYS A 58 -9.39 -10.36 6.16
CA LYS A 58 -9.46 -10.78 4.75
C LYS A 58 -8.09 -10.70 4.08
N LEU A 59 -7.31 -9.65 4.36
CA LEU A 59 -5.94 -9.51 3.86
C LEU A 59 -5.02 -10.61 4.40
N ASP A 60 -5.14 -10.97 5.69
CA ASP A 60 -4.39 -12.08 6.29
C ASP A 60 -4.72 -13.41 5.61
N GLY A 61 -6.00 -13.63 5.28
CA GLY A 61 -6.47 -14.81 4.55
C GLY A 61 -5.81 -14.97 3.17
N MET A 62 -5.37 -13.88 2.53
CA MET A 62 -4.68 -13.93 1.25
C MET A 62 -3.33 -14.65 1.33
N PHE A 63 -2.62 -14.57 2.45
CA PHE A 63 -1.34 -15.27 2.64
C PHE A 63 -1.49 -16.78 2.83
N LEU A 64 -2.69 -17.23 3.19
CA LEU A 64 -3.03 -18.64 3.39
C LEU A 64 -3.74 -19.25 2.17
N ALA A 65 -4.14 -18.43 1.19
CA ALA A 65 -4.84 -18.87 0.00
C ALA A 65 -3.92 -19.65 -0.96
N LYS A 66 -4.51 -20.60 -1.68
CA LYS A 66 -3.83 -21.29 -2.79
C LYS A 66 -4.06 -20.51 -4.07
N TYR A 67 -2.99 -20.30 -4.82
CA TYR A 67 -3.02 -19.58 -6.09
C TYR A 67 -2.66 -20.50 -7.25
N PRO A 68 -3.23 -20.28 -8.45
CA PRO A 68 -2.84 -20.98 -9.65
C PRO A 68 -1.39 -20.63 -10.04
N ALA A 69 -0.72 -21.57 -10.71
CA ALA A 69 0.63 -21.39 -11.22
C ALA A 69 0.68 -20.39 -12.38
N GLU A 70 -0.36 -20.37 -13.21
CA GLU A 70 -0.51 -19.43 -14.31
C GLU A 70 -0.62 -17.98 -13.78
N ALA A 71 0.17 -17.09 -14.35
CA ALA A 71 0.41 -15.75 -13.82
C ALA A 71 -0.84 -14.85 -13.92
N HIS A 72 -1.53 -14.89 -15.05
CA HIS A 72 -2.71 -14.06 -15.28
C HIS A 72 -3.86 -14.46 -14.34
N ALA A 73 -4.16 -15.74 -14.23
CA ALA A 73 -5.17 -16.28 -13.33
C ALA A 73 -4.86 -15.93 -11.86
N ARG A 74 -3.59 -16.00 -11.46
CA ARG A 74 -3.16 -15.60 -10.12
C ARG A 74 -3.38 -14.12 -9.87
N GLU A 75 -3.01 -13.27 -10.83
CA GLU A 75 -3.20 -11.83 -10.74
C GLU A 75 -4.68 -11.45 -10.59
N GLN A 76 -5.57 -12.10 -11.35
CA GLN A 76 -7.02 -11.87 -11.24
C GLN A 76 -7.56 -12.23 -9.85
N ILE A 77 -7.13 -13.38 -9.29
CA ILE A 77 -7.54 -13.79 -7.94
C ILE A 77 -7.02 -12.81 -6.89
N VAL A 78 -5.75 -12.39 -6.99
CA VAL A 78 -5.17 -11.40 -6.05
C VAL A 78 -5.95 -10.08 -6.11
N LYS A 79 -6.26 -9.59 -7.31
CA LYS A 79 -7.08 -8.38 -7.50
C LYS A 79 -8.46 -8.53 -6.85
N GLN A 80 -9.14 -9.64 -7.09
CA GLN A 80 -10.46 -9.90 -6.52
C GLN A 80 -10.41 -9.96 -4.99
N LEU A 81 -9.50 -10.73 -4.41
CA LEU A 81 -9.35 -10.84 -2.95
C LEU A 81 -9.00 -9.50 -2.30
N THR A 82 -8.14 -8.70 -2.95
CA THR A 82 -7.80 -7.36 -2.48
C THR A 82 -9.03 -6.45 -2.52
N GLN A 83 -9.86 -6.54 -3.56
CA GLN A 83 -11.11 -5.79 -3.66
C GLN A 83 -12.13 -6.24 -2.60
N ASP A 84 -12.26 -7.55 -2.37
CA ASP A 84 -13.16 -8.12 -1.36
C ASP A 84 -12.77 -7.71 0.07
N ALA A 85 -11.49 -7.34 0.28
CA ALA A 85 -11.01 -6.82 1.55
C ALA A 85 -11.46 -5.38 1.84
N VAL A 86 -11.99 -4.62 0.86
CA VAL A 86 -12.56 -3.29 1.11
C VAL A 86 -13.77 -3.39 2.04
N MET A 87 -13.84 -2.51 3.04
CA MET A 87 -14.94 -2.53 4.01
C MET A 87 -16.28 -2.19 3.34
N PRO A 88 -17.41 -2.81 3.78
CA PRO A 88 -18.74 -2.52 3.22
C PRO A 88 -19.10 -1.03 3.27
N GLY A 89 -19.76 -0.53 2.23
CA GLY A 89 -20.16 0.88 2.14
C GLY A 89 -19.07 1.83 1.64
N HIS A 90 -17.86 1.32 1.36
CA HIS A 90 -16.78 2.10 0.76
C HIS A 90 -16.58 1.73 -0.71
N ALA A 91 -16.33 2.74 -1.54
CA ALA A 91 -16.00 2.58 -2.94
C ALA A 91 -14.58 3.11 -3.19
N GLY A 92 -13.82 2.42 -4.03
CA GLY A 92 -12.45 2.80 -4.37
C GLY A 92 -11.65 1.59 -4.84
N ARG A 93 -10.62 1.87 -5.65
CA ARG A 93 -9.65 0.85 -6.06
C ARG A 93 -8.54 0.76 -4.99
N PRO A 94 -8.45 -0.32 -4.21
CA PRO A 94 -7.39 -0.47 -3.22
C PRO A 94 -6.02 -0.46 -3.91
N SER A 95 -4.97 -0.12 -3.16
CA SER A 95 -3.61 -0.28 -3.66
C SER A 95 -3.30 -1.78 -3.83
N VAL A 96 -2.60 -2.11 -4.91
CA VAL A 96 -2.07 -3.48 -5.14
C VAL A 96 -1.08 -3.91 -4.07
N GLU A 97 -0.49 -2.96 -3.36
CA GLU A 97 0.47 -3.18 -2.28
C GLU A 97 -0.22 -3.39 -0.91
N ALA A 98 -1.57 -3.37 -0.84
CA ALA A 98 -2.30 -3.52 0.41
C ALA A 98 -1.91 -4.77 1.23
N PRO A 99 -1.71 -5.97 0.63
CA PRO A 99 -1.25 -7.13 1.39
C PRO A 99 0.12 -6.90 2.04
N MET A 100 1.09 -6.31 1.32
CA MET A 100 2.42 -5.96 1.86
C MET A 100 2.30 -4.98 3.00
N HIS A 101 1.46 -3.95 2.88
CA HIS A 101 1.23 -3.05 3.99
C HIS A 101 0.70 -3.83 5.20
N ASN A 102 -0.30 -4.70 5.04
CA ASN A 102 -0.90 -5.43 6.15
C ASN A 102 0.04 -6.44 6.84
N SER A 103 1.08 -6.95 6.16
CA SER A 103 2.04 -7.87 6.76
C SER A 103 2.96 -7.23 7.81
N PHE A 104 3.05 -5.90 7.85
CA PHE A 104 3.77 -5.20 8.92
C PHE A 104 2.89 -5.03 10.16
N GLU A 105 3.44 -5.37 11.34
CA GLU A 105 2.77 -5.19 12.63
C GLU A 105 2.64 -3.71 13.03
N GLN A 106 3.50 -2.85 12.47
CA GLN A 106 3.56 -1.44 12.77
C GLN A 106 2.26 -0.73 12.39
N ARG A 107 1.82 0.17 13.28
CA ARG A 107 0.60 0.97 13.10
C ARG A 107 0.65 1.83 11.84
N TYR A 108 1.81 2.39 11.49
CA TYR A 108 1.99 3.27 10.34
C TYR A 108 3.02 2.65 9.40
N VAL A 109 2.70 2.57 8.12
CA VAL A 109 3.61 2.09 7.08
C VAL A 109 3.64 3.13 5.97
N VAL A 110 4.84 3.55 5.61
CA VAL A 110 5.13 4.51 4.55
C VAL A 110 6.03 3.83 3.54
N HIS A 111 5.52 3.61 2.34
CA HIS A 111 6.23 3.02 1.23
C HIS A 111 6.54 4.10 0.19
N THR A 112 7.83 4.30 -0.07
CA THR A 112 8.37 5.35 -0.96
C THR A 112 9.21 4.72 -2.06
N HIS A 113 9.47 5.47 -3.13
CA HIS A 113 10.30 5.04 -4.27
C HIS A 113 11.48 6.01 -4.51
N PRO A 114 12.38 6.22 -3.54
CA PRO A 114 13.50 7.14 -3.70
C PRO A 114 14.47 6.63 -4.76
N ALA A 115 14.76 7.48 -5.76
CA ALA A 115 15.62 7.13 -6.89
C ALA A 115 17.03 6.69 -6.46
N LEU A 116 17.58 7.31 -5.40
CA LEU A 116 18.90 6.98 -4.88
C LEU A 116 18.96 5.56 -4.31
N VAL A 117 17.94 5.14 -3.56
CA VAL A 117 17.89 3.77 -3.00
C VAL A 117 17.71 2.76 -4.12
N ASN A 118 16.82 3.03 -5.09
CA ASN A 118 16.65 2.17 -6.26
C ASN A 118 17.95 2.05 -7.07
N GLY A 119 18.68 3.15 -7.27
CA GLY A 119 19.96 3.15 -7.97
C GLY A 119 21.03 2.32 -7.24
N MET A 120 21.05 2.40 -5.91
CA MET A 120 21.94 1.60 -5.06
C MET A 120 21.61 0.11 -5.13
N THR A 121 20.35 -0.27 -4.91
CA THR A 121 19.94 -1.68 -4.81
C THR A 121 19.90 -2.40 -6.15
N CYS A 122 19.68 -1.67 -7.26
CA CYS A 122 19.70 -2.22 -8.62
C CYS A 122 21.07 -2.14 -9.31
N ALA A 123 22.13 -1.68 -8.62
CA ALA A 123 23.48 -1.68 -9.17
C ALA A 123 24.01 -3.11 -9.34
N LYS A 124 25.01 -3.29 -10.22
CA LYS A 124 25.63 -4.61 -10.53
C LYS A 124 26.08 -5.39 -9.29
N ASN A 125 26.41 -4.68 -8.20
CA ASN A 125 26.81 -5.25 -6.90
C ASN A 125 25.96 -4.68 -5.74
N GLY A 126 24.69 -4.36 -5.98
CA GLY A 126 23.82 -3.68 -5.00
C GLY A 126 23.63 -4.45 -3.69
N GLU A 127 23.71 -5.79 -3.70
CA GLU A 127 23.65 -6.63 -2.50
C GLU A 127 24.83 -6.42 -1.53
N ALA A 128 25.98 -5.96 -2.04
CA ALA A 128 27.21 -5.78 -1.26
C ALA A 128 27.32 -4.40 -0.60
N VAL A 129 26.35 -3.51 -0.85
CA VAL A 129 26.26 -2.15 -0.28
C VAL A 129 25.30 -2.17 0.90
#